data_AF-A0A7U9SPQ3-F1
#
_entry.id   AF-A0A7U9SPQ3-F1
#
_cell.length_a   1.000
_cell.length_b   1.000
_cell.length_c   1.000
_cell.angle_alpha   90.00
_cell.angle_beta   90.00
_cell.angle_gamma   90.00
#
_symmetry.space_group_name_H-M   'P 1'
#
loop_
_entity.id
_entity.type
_entity.pdbx_description
1 polymer ?
#
loop_
_entity_poly.entity_id
_entity_poly.type
_entity_poly.pdbx_seq_one_letter_code
_entity_poly.pdbx_strand_id
1 'polypeptide(L)'
;MGDVDMGKGAGSVSIIGGADGPTSIFIAGKGGKVKFKTRIGNHFRKLKSNRIKKRITANPHTLEEVVELLKREYGATEVSQQSFNYQEQRKCLKASLVMRHRPDLLGELMDLEPPEGEDVKALKAFYEQLQKREKIAAEIADDIFPIDFHIYEIKCSGNGRMQIGVETVWQVIGGSFSGDKKTMKELKKLFKKIYLYYGVTARDIKKETERYKSLLAILCS
;
A
#
# COMPACT_ATOMS: atom_id res chain seq x y z
N MET A 1 30.65 31.50 -34.19
CA MET A 1 30.63 30.05 -34.48
C MET A 1 31.60 29.43 -33.48
N GLY A 2 31.24 28.51 -32.59
CA GLY A 2 30.23 27.44 -32.67
C GLY A 2 30.99 26.13 -32.41
N ASP A 3 30.51 25.15 -31.65
CA ASP A 3 29.25 25.00 -30.91
C ASP A 3 29.45 24.24 -29.59
N VAL A 4 28.45 24.31 -28.72
CA VAL A 4 28.42 23.63 -27.42
C VAL A 4 27.71 22.28 -27.56
N ASP A 5 28.42 21.16 -27.37
CA ASP A 5 27.80 19.85 -27.17
C ASP A 5 27.78 19.50 -25.66
N MET A 6 26.64 19.77 -25.02
CA MET A 6 26.38 19.35 -23.64
C MET A 6 25.67 17.99 -23.67
N GLY A 7 26.47 16.95 -23.46
CA GLY A 7 26.05 15.55 -23.51
C GLY A 7 24.77 15.24 -22.72
N LYS A 8 23.92 14.40 -23.33
CA LYS A 8 22.62 13.97 -22.79
C LYS A 8 22.78 13.32 -21.42
N GLY A 9 22.07 13.83 -20.41
CA GLY A 9 22.01 13.20 -19.09
C GLY A 9 21.38 11.82 -19.15
N ALA A 10 22.16 10.80 -18.79
CA ALA A 10 21.68 9.43 -18.60
C ALA A 10 20.82 9.30 -17.33
N GLY A 11 19.96 8.28 -17.30
CA GLY A 11 19.12 7.98 -16.14
C GLY A 11 17.99 7.01 -16.49
N SER A 12 18.33 5.72 -16.55
CA SER A 12 17.34 4.63 -16.67
C SER A 12 17.94 3.28 -16.27
N VAL A 13 17.60 2.81 -15.08
CA VAL A 13 17.81 1.42 -14.63
C VAL A 13 16.41 0.80 -14.35
N SER A 14 16.21 -0.54 -14.35
CA SER A 14 14.86 -1.13 -14.49
C SER A 14 14.56 -2.55 -13.91
N ILE A 15 13.89 -2.60 -12.74
CA ILE A 15 13.17 -3.71 -12.02
C ILE A 15 12.22 -4.61 -12.81
N ILE A 16 12.67 -5.62 -13.55
CA ILE A 16 11.82 -6.81 -13.85
C ILE A 16 12.60 -8.13 -13.65
N GLY A 17 12.14 -9.00 -12.73
CA GLY A 17 12.79 -10.29 -12.42
C GLY A 17 11.83 -11.49 -12.36
N GLY A 18 12.32 -12.65 -12.82
CA GLY A 18 11.68 -13.98 -12.80
C GLY A 18 12.30 -14.89 -13.88
N ALA A 19 12.39 -16.22 -13.74
CA ALA A 19 12.01 -17.09 -12.62
C ALA A 19 13.21 -17.53 -11.75
N ASP A 20 14.45 -17.34 -12.22
CA ASP A 20 15.73 -17.48 -11.49
C ASP A 20 16.73 -16.44 -12.05
N GLY A 21 16.26 -15.20 -12.22
CA GLY A 21 16.94 -14.14 -12.99
C GLY A 21 17.02 -12.79 -12.26
N PRO A 22 17.87 -11.85 -12.74
CA PRO A 22 18.34 -10.72 -11.95
C PRO A 22 17.29 -9.65 -11.61
N THR A 23 17.08 -9.42 -10.31
CA THR A 23 16.58 -8.16 -9.76
C THR A 23 17.50 -6.99 -10.15
N SER A 24 16.97 -5.86 -10.60
CA SER A 24 17.69 -4.92 -11.49
C SER A 24 17.33 -3.43 -11.24
N ILE A 25 17.61 -2.94 -10.02
CA ILE A 25 17.00 -1.77 -9.34
C ILE A 25 16.70 -0.53 -10.23
N PHE A 26 15.44 -0.07 -10.24
CA PHE A 26 14.99 1.17 -10.91
C PHE A 26 15.54 2.39 -10.17
N ILE A 27 16.44 3.16 -10.79
CA ILE A 27 16.92 4.43 -10.24
C ILE A 27 16.24 5.59 -10.95
N ALA A 28 15.53 6.41 -10.19
CA ALA A 28 14.97 7.68 -10.66
C ALA A 28 16.04 8.78 -10.54
N GLY A 29 16.60 9.21 -11.68
CA GLY A 29 17.63 10.25 -11.71
C GLY A 29 17.21 11.59 -11.10
N LYS A 30 18.20 12.43 -10.73
CA LYS A 30 18.02 13.69 -10.00
C LYS A 30 17.11 14.70 -10.73
N GLY A 31 15.84 14.75 -10.32
CA GLY A 31 15.12 16.01 -10.07
C GLY A 31 14.91 17.01 -11.22
N GLY A 32 14.52 16.58 -12.42
CA GLY A 32 14.05 17.50 -13.46
C GLY A 32 12.81 18.32 -13.01
N LYS A 33 12.71 19.60 -13.41
CA LYS A 33 11.55 20.46 -13.07
C LYS A 33 10.22 19.77 -13.41
N VAL A 34 9.36 19.58 -12.40
CA VAL A 34 8.05 18.89 -12.56
C VAL A 34 7.28 19.46 -13.75
N LYS A 35 7.01 18.60 -14.75
CA LYS A 35 6.36 18.95 -16.02
C LYS A 35 5.04 19.68 -15.79
N PHE A 36 4.73 20.69 -16.60
CA PHE A 36 3.53 21.53 -16.45
C PHE A 36 2.22 20.72 -16.37
N LYS A 37 2.07 19.69 -17.23
CA LYS A 37 0.94 18.74 -17.18
C LYS A 37 0.80 18.05 -15.81
N THR A 38 1.90 17.68 -15.16
CA THR A 38 1.92 17.09 -13.81
C THR A 38 1.51 18.11 -12.74
N ARG A 39 1.94 19.38 -12.86
CA ARG A 39 1.51 20.46 -11.95
C ARG A 39 0.00 20.68 -12.00
N ILE A 40 -0.58 20.74 -13.21
CA ILE A 40 -2.03 20.85 -13.42
C ILE A 40 -2.75 19.63 -12.82
N GLY A 41 -2.29 18.42 -13.10
CA GLY A 41 -2.86 17.19 -12.53
C GLY A 41 -2.86 17.18 -10.99
N ASN A 42 -1.75 17.62 -10.38
CA ASN A 42 -1.64 17.73 -8.92
C ASN A 42 -2.57 18.81 -8.35
N HIS A 43 -2.76 19.94 -9.04
CA HIS A 43 -3.72 20.97 -8.64
C HIS A 43 -5.16 20.42 -8.62
N PHE A 44 -5.60 19.76 -9.69
CA PHE A 44 -6.94 19.15 -9.73
C PHE A 44 -7.12 18.03 -8.69
N ARG A 45 -6.09 17.23 -8.41
CA ARG A 45 -6.09 16.24 -7.31
C ARG A 45 -6.28 16.92 -5.95
N LYS A 46 -5.57 18.03 -5.68
CA LYS A 46 -5.73 18.82 -4.45
C LYS A 46 -7.13 19.41 -4.33
N LEU A 47 -7.71 19.92 -5.42
CA LEU A 47 -9.11 20.39 -5.44
C LEU A 47 -10.11 19.26 -5.15
N LYS A 48 -9.95 18.07 -5.76
CA LYS A 48 -10.79 16.88 -5.48
C LYS A 48 -10.70 16.49 -4.01
N SER A 49 -9.47 16.40 -3.47
CA SER A 49 -9.22 16.07 -2.06
C SER A 49 -9.87 17.08 -1.12
N ASN A 50 -9.66 18.39 -1.33
CA ASN A 50 -10.27 19.45 -0.51
C ASN A 50 -11.81 19.42 -0.52
N ARG A 51 -12.44 19.06 -1.66
CA ARG A 51 -13.90 18.88 -1.74
C ARG A 51 -14.38 17.65 -0.96
N ILE A 52 -13.60 16.58 -0.93
CA ILE A 52 -13.91 15.35 -0.20
C ILE A 52 -13.68 15.55 1.31
N LYS A 53 -12.58 16.19 1.73
CA LYS A 53 -12.32 16.53 3.15
C LYS A 53 -13.53 17.22 3.82
N LYS A 54 -14.19 18.15 3.11
CA LYS A 54 -15.40 18.86 3.57
C LYS A 54 -16.68 18.01 3.67
N ARG A 55 -16.68 16.80 3.10
CA ARG A 55 -17.85 15.88 3.06
C ARG A 55 -17.69 14.67 3.97
N ILE A 56 -16.49 14.40 4.48
CA ILE A 56 -16.25 13.33 5.45
C ILE A 56 -16.77 13.81 6.80
N THR A 57 -17.79 13.13 7.32
CA THR A 57 -18.34 13.31 8.67
C THR A 57 -17.87 12.17 9.57
N ALA A 58 -17.96 12.35 10.88
CA ALA A 58 -17.70 11.27 11.82
C ALA A 58 -18.86 10.27 11.80
N ASN A 59 -18.56 9.02 11.45
CA ASN A 59 -19.49 7.88 11.47
C ASN A 59 -18.66 6.58 11.53
N PRO A 60 -18.01 6.27 12.67
CA PRO A 60 -17.11 5.14 12.80
C PRO A 60 -17.88 3.84 13.05
N HIS A 61 -17.47 2.77 12.39
CA HIS A 61 -17.75 1.38 12.77
C HIS A 61 -16.45 0.68 13.16
N THR A 62 -16.51 -0.45 13.84
CA THR A 62 -15.35 -1.30 14.15
C THR A 62 -14.96 -2.15 12.94
N LEU A 63 -13.82 -2.85 13.02
CA LEU A 63 -13.42 -3.78 11.96
C LEU A 63 -14.25 -5.07 12.00
N GLU A 64 -14.73 -5.44 13.18
CA GLU A 64 -15.62 -6.59 13.41
C GLU A 64 -16.98 -6.35 12.75
N GLU A 65 -17.56 -5.15 12.89
CA GLU A 65 -18.78 -4.73 12.17
C GLU A 65 -18.55 -4.72 10.65
N VAL A 66 -17.38 -4.30 10.18
CA VAL A 66 -17.02 -4.39 8.74
C VAL A 66 -16.96 -5.86 8.30
N VAL A 67 -16.37 -6.76 9.08
CA VAL A 67 -16.33 -8.21 8.77
C VAL A 67 -17.72 -8.82 8.76
N GLU A 68 -18.59 -8.44 9.69
CA GLU A 68 -19.99 -8.86 9.73
C GLU A 68 -20.76 -8.38 8.48
N LEU A 69 -20.57 -7.12 8.07
CA LEU A 69 -21.10 -6.57 6.82
C LEU A 69 -20.60 -7.35 5.59
N LEU A 70 -19.29 -7.64 5.52
CA LEU A 70 -18.68 -8.40 4.43
C LEU A 70 -19.29 -9.80 4.32
N LYS A 71 -19.42 -10.52 5.44
CA LYS A 71 -20.01 -11.86 5.49
C LYS A 71 -21.51 -11.84 5.15
N ARG A 72 -22.29 -10.89 5.70
CA ARG A 72 -23.77 -10.85 5.54
C ARG A 72 -24.26 -10.22 4.24
N GLU A 73 -23.76 -9.03 3.86
CA GLU A 73 -24.26 -8.32 2.67
C GLU A 73 -23.59 -8.78 1.37
N TYR A 74 -22.30 -9.14 1.44
CA TYR A 74 -21.48 -9.41 0.26
C TYR A 74 -21.08 -10.88 0.12
N GLY A 75 -21.54 -11.77 1.02
CA GLY A 75 -21.26 -13.20 0.98
C GLY A 75 -19.77 -13.53 1.07
N ALA A 76 -18.97 -12.68 1.74
CA ALA A 76 -17.54 -12.83 1.78
C ALA A 76 -17.12 -14.07 2.57
N THR A 77 -16.23 -14.87 1.98
CA THR A 77 -15.66 -16.06 2.62
C THR A 77 -14.24 -15.77 3.12
N GLU A 78 -13.91 -16.22 4.32
CA GLU A 78 -12.57 -16.09 4.87
C GLU A 78 -11.57 -16.99 4.13
N VAL A 79 -10.41 -16.45 3.78
CA VAL A 79 -9.34 -17.17 3.09
C VAL A 79 -8.53 -17.97 4.11
N SER A 80 -8.25 -19.24 3.81
CA SER A 80 -7.47 -20.11 4.70
C SER A 80 -6.10 -19.50 5.03
N GLN A 81 -5.78 -19.50 6.34
CA GLN A 81 -4.49 -19.02 6.86
C GLN A 81 -3.30 -19.89 6.41
N GLN A 82 -3.57 -21.11 5.93
CA GLN A 82 -2.55 -21.99 5.34
C GLN A 82 -2.26 -21.67 3.87
N SER A 83 -3.05 -20.79 3.24
CA SER A 83 -2.81 -20.41 1.84
C SER A 83 -1.56 -19.53 1.70
N PHE A 84 -0.77 -19.78 0.67
CA PHE A 84 0.42 -18.97 0.34
C PHE A 84 0.10 -17.46 0.26
N ASN A 85 -1.01 -17.10 -0.38
CA ASN A 85 -1.47 -15.72 -0.50
C ASN A 85 -1.73 -15.05 0.86
N TYR A 86 -2.35 -15.76 1.80
CA TYR A 86 -2.55 -15.23 3.16
C TYR A 86 -1.22 -15.05 3.89
N GLN A 87 -0.36 -16.08 3.86
CA GLN A 87 0.92 -16.06 4.57
C GLN A 87 1.81 -14.91 4.08
N GLU A 88 1.86 -14.69 2.76
CA GLU A 88 2.66 -13.64 2.17
C GLU A 88 2.09 -12.25 2.48
N GLN A 89 0.78 -12.03 2.35
CA GLN A 89 0.15 -10.77 2.75
C GLN A 89 0.34 -10.49 4.25
N ARG A 90 0.29 -11.50 5.12
CA ARG A 90 0.56 -11.37 6.56
C ARG A 90 2.01 -10.93 6.81
N LYS A 91 3.00 -11.54 6.15
CA LYS A 91 4.42 -11.15 6.28
C LYS A 91 4.66 -9.71 5.84
N CYS A 92 4.22 -9.33 4.65
CA CYS A 92 4.43 -7.98 4.13
C CYS A 92 3.71 -6.92 4.97
N LEU A 93 2.49 -7.21 5.45
CA LEU A 93 1.77 -6.33 6.38
C LEU A 93 2.52 -6.18 7.70
N LYS A 94 2.99 -7.30 8.28
CA LYS A 94 3.76 -7.30 9.53
C LYS A 94 5.04 -6.49 9.41
N ALA A 95 5.81 -6.71 8.35
CA ALA A 95 7.02 -5.96 8.08
C ALA A 95 6.74 -4.45 7.96
N SER A 96 5.67 -4.06 7.25
CA SER A 96 5.23 -2.67 7.11
C SER A 96 4.82 -2.04 8.44
N LEU A 97 4.11 -2.79 9.30
CA LEU A 97 3.66 -2.33 10.61
C LEU A 97 4.82 -2.17 11.60
N VAL A 98 5.75 -3.12 11.65
CA VAL A 98 6.98 -3.02 12.46
C VAL A 98 7.78 -1.79 12.06
N MET A 99 8.09 -1.61 10.77
CA MET A 99 8.85 -0.44 10.29
C MET A 99 8.17 0.91 10.61
N ARG A 100 6.84 0.93 10.76
CA ARG A 100 6.08 2.16 11.05
C ARG A 100 5.92 2.43 12.55
N HIS A 101 5.75 1.39 13.36
CA HIS A 101 5.30 1.52 14.76
C HIS A 101 6.32 1.04 15.79
N ARG A 102 7.23 0.13 15.40
CA ARG A 102 8.33 -0.39 16.24
C ARG A 102 9.64 -0.52 15.45
N PRO A 103 10.15 0.59 14.84
CA PRO A 103 11.41 0.58 14.10
C PRO A 103 12.60 0.21 14.99
N ASP A 104 12.50 0.42 16.31
CA ASP A 104 13.47 0.01 17.32
C ASP A 104 13.79 -1.50 17.30
N LEU A 105 12.82 -2.35 16.90
CA LEU A 105 13.02 -3.80 16.78
C LEU A 105 13.91 -4.21 15.60
N LEU A 106 14.23 -3.28 14.70
CA LEU A 106 15.04 -3.53 13.50
C LEU A 106 16.44 -2.90 13.58
N GLY A 107 16.70 -2.04 14.57
CA GLY A 107 18.01 -1.42 14.80
C GLY A 107 18.59 -0.78 13.54
N GLU A 108 19.88 -1.03 13.28
CA GLU A 108 20.64 -0.53 12.11
C GLU A 108 19.98 -0.84 10.75
N LEU A 109 19.08 -1.84 10.67
CA LEU A 109 18.37 -2.14 9.42
C LEU A 109 17.31 -1.08 9.08
N MET A 110 16.89 -0.23 10.00
CA MET A 110 16.01 0.90 9.64
C MET A 110 16.73 1.92 8.76
N ASP A 111 17.98 2.22 9.10
CA ASP A 111 18.78 3.32 8.53
C ASP A 111 19.54 2.90 7.26
N LEU A 112 18.97 1.97 6.49
CA LEU A 112 19.51 1.51 5.21
C LEU A 112 19.44 2.61 4.15
N GLU A 113 20.58 3.24 3.88
CA GLU A 113 20.74 4.23 2.81
C GLU A 113 20.91 3.57 1.42
N PRO A 114 20.30 4.12 0.37
CA PRO A 114 20.51 3.64 -0.99
C PRO A 114 21.96 3.89 -1.43
N PRO A 115 22.58 2.99 -2.21
CA PRO A 115 23.97 3.15 -2.64
C PRO A 115 24.15 4.37 -3.55
N GLU A 116 25.32 4.98 -3.49
CA GLU A 116 25.67 6.09 -4.37
C GLU A 116 25.92 5.61 -5.81
N GLY A 117 25.07 6.04 -6.74
CA GLY A 117 25.22 5.76 -8.17
C GLY A 117 24.46 4.52 -8.65
N GLU A 118 24.78 4.08 -9.87
CA GLU A 118 24.02 3.03 -10.58
C GLU A 118 24.77 1.68 -10.64
N ASP A 119 25.71 1.42 -9.72
CA ASP A 119 26.47 0.17 -9.69
C ASP A 119 25.59 -1.05 -9.35
N VAL A 120 25.54 -2.01 -10.27
CA VAL A 120 24.67 -3.20 -10.18
C VAL A 120 25.00 -4.06 -8.95
N LYS A 121 26.27 -4.13 -8.54
CA LYS A 121 26.70 -4.94 -7.39
C LYS A 121 26.26 -4.30 -6.07
N ALA A 122 26.47 -3.00 -5.92
CA ALA A 122 25.99 -2.23 -4.77
C ALA A 122 24.45 -2.26 -4.67
N LEU A 123 23.75 -2.13 -5.79
CA LEU A 123 22.29 -2.20 -5.85
C LEU A 123 21.75 -3.59 -5.47
N LYS A 124 22.41 -4.67 -5.90
CA LYS A 124 22.05 -6.05 -5.49
C LYS A 124 22.25 -6.25 -3.98
N ALA A 125 23.39 -5.81 -3.44
CA ALA A 125 23.68 -5.92 -2.01
C ALA A 125 22.67 -5.11 -1.16
N PHE A 126 22.29 -3.91 -1.60
CA PHE A 126 21.25 -3.10 -0.97
C PHE A 126 19.88 -3.79 -1.01
N TYR A 127 19.52 -4.41 -2.15
CA TYR A 127 18.27 -5.20 -2.23
C TYR A 127 18.27 -6.41 -1.30
N GLU A 128 19.39 -7.12 -1.17
CA GLU A 128 19.55 -8.23 -0.20
C GLU A 128 19.40 -7.74 1.26
N GLN A 129 19.90 -6.54 1.59
CA GLN A 129 19.67 -5.90 2.90
C GLN A 129 18.19 -5.56 3.13
N LEU A 130 17.49 -5.03 2.11
CA LEU A 130 16.04 -4.78 2.19
C LEU A 130 15.23 -6.07 2.41
N GLN A 131 15.56 -7.14 1.69
CA GLN A 131 14.94 -8.47 1.89
C GLN A 131 15.23 -9.03 3.29
N LYS A 132 16.47 -8.91 3.78
CA LYS A 132 16.85 -9.31 5.14
C LYS A 132 16.03 -8.54 6.19
N ARG A 133 15.82 -7.24 5.99
CA ARG A 133 14.99 -6.41 6.87
C ARG A 133 13.53 -6.83 6.87
N GLU A 134 12.95 -7.04 5.69
CA GLU A 134 11.55 -7.50 5.56
C GLU A 134 11.36 -8.87 6.23
N LYS A 135 12.29 -9.80 6.02
CA LYS A 135 12.29 -11.11 6.68
C LYS A 135 12.34 -10.99 8.21
N ILE A 136 13.32 -10.26 8.75
CA ILE A 136 13.45 -10.08 10.21
C ILE A 136 12.18 -9.43 10.79
N ALA A 137 11.64 -8.41 10.12
CA ALA A 137 10.42 -7.74 10.56
C ALA A 137 9.19 -8.66 10.57
N ALA A 138 9.08 -9.57 9.60
CA ALA A 138 8.02 -10.58 9.55
C ALA A 138 8.21 -11.72 10.58
N GLU A 139 9.46 -12.02 10.98
CA GLU A 139 9.82 -13.11 11.90
C GLU A 139 9.86 -12.70 13.39
N ILE A 140 9.72 -11.41 13.73
CA ILE A 140 9.51 -10.94 15.12
C ILE A 140 8.36 -11.75 15.75
N ALA A 141 8.50 -12.20 17.00
CA ALA A 141 7.50 -13.03 17.65
C ALA A 141 6.17 -12.27 17.92
N ASP A 142 5.04 -12.97 17.85
CA ASP A 142 3.69 -12.37 17.96
C ASP A 142 3.35 -11.88 19.39
N ASP A 143 4.10 -12.31 20.42
CA ASP A 143 4.04 -11.76 21.77
C ASP A 143 4.72 -10.39 21.90
N ILE A 144 5.77 -10.14 21.10
CA ILE A 144 6.48 -8.86 21.01
C ILE A 144 5.73 -7.88 20.09
N PHE A 145 5.20 -8.37 18.97
CA PHE A 145 4.46 -7.59 17.97
C PHE A 145 3.21 -8.34 17.51
N PRO A 146 2.10 -8.27 18.26
CA PRO A 146 0.87 -9.00 17.94
C PRO A 146 0.22 -8.47 16.66
N ILE A 147 -0.31 -9.40 15.87
CA ILE A 147 -1.08 -9.16 14.65
C ILE A 147 -2.21 -10.16 14.56
N ASP A 148 -3.42 -9.63 14.39
CA ASP A 148 -4.66 -10.36 14.19
C ASP A 148 -5.19 -10.03 12.79
N PHE A 149 -4.65 -10.73 11.78
CA PHE A 149 -4.88 -10.44 10.36
C PHE A 149 -5.77 -11.49 9.71
N HIS A 150 -6.78 -11.03 8.97
CA HIS A 150 -7.72 -11.87 8.24
C HIS A 150 -7.89 -11.36 6.81
N ILE A 151 -8.16 -12.27 5.86
CA ILE A 151 -8.51 -11.91 4.49
C ILE A 151 -9.88 -12.47 4.14
N TYR A 152 -10.76 -11.61 3.64
CA TYR A 152 -12.10 -11.95 3.21
C TYR A 152 -12.22 -11.80 1.69
N GLU A 153 -12.54 -12.88 0.98
CA GLU A 153 -12.75 -12.88 -0.46
C GLU A 153 -14.25 -12.75 -0.80
N ILE A 154 -14.58 -11.73 -1.59
CA ILE A 154 -15.86 -11.55 -2.27
C ILE A 154 -15.69 -12.00 -3.71
N LYS A 155 -16.48 -13.00 -4.12
CA LYS A 155 -16.61 -13.41 -5.51
C LYS A 155 -17.71 -12.58 -6.17
N CYS A 156 -17.43 -12.00 -7.32
CA CYS A 156 -18.38 -11.22 -8.11
C CYS A 156 -18.75 -11.96 -9.39
N SER A 157 -19.74 -11.46 -10.12
CA SER A 157 -20.16 -12.05 -11.39
C SER A 157 -19.03 -12.03 -12.43
N GLY A 158 -18.89 -13.13 -13.18
CA GLY A 158 -17.77 -13.38 -14.07
C GLY A 158 -16.48 -13.74 -13.30
N ASN A 159 -15.32 -13.40 -13.84
CA ASN A 159 -14.02 -13.67 -13.22
C ASN A 159 -13.60 -12.56 -12.22
N GLY A 160 -14.58 -11.89 -11.61
CA GLY A 160 -14.36 -10.78 -10.69
C GLY A 160 -14.10 -11.26 -9.26
N ARG A 161 -13.05 -10.76 -8.62
CA ARG A 161 -12.80 -10.99 -7.18
C ARG A 161 -12.33 -9.73 -6.48
N MET A 162 -12.67 -9.62 -5.21
CA MET A 162 -12.12 -8.65 -4.26
C MET A 162 -11.67 -9.39 -3.01
N GLN A 163 -10.48 -9.05 -2.51
CA GLN A 163 -9.99 -9.50 -1.22
C GLN A 163 -9.85 -8.28 -0.32
N ILE A 164 -10.47 -8.33 0.86
CA ILE A 164 -10.33 -7.32 1.92
C ILE A 164 -9.45 -7.90 3.01
N GLY A 165 -8.30 -7.27 3.26
CA GLY A 165 -7.45 -7.57 4.41
C GLY A 165 -7.87 -6.71 5.59
N VAL A 166 -8.05 -7.32 6.75
CA VAL A 166 -8.46 -6.68 8.01
C VAL A 166 -7.44 -7.07 9.08
N GLU A 167 -6.89 -6.09 9.79
CA GLU A 167 -5.96 -6.29 10.90
C GLU A 167 -6.44 -5.50 12.11
N THR A 168 -6.81 -6.20 13.19
CA THR A 168 -7.57 -5.59 14.29
C THR A 168 -6.70 -4.89 15.33
N VAL A 169 -5.46 -5.35 15.56
CA VAL A 169 -4.57 -4.79 16.61
C VAL A 169 -4.12 -3.38 16.26
N TRP A 170 -3.69 -3.17 15.02
CA TRP A 170 -3.21 -1.89 14.48
C TRP A 170 -4.29 -1.17 13.65
N GLN A 171 -5.52 -1.69 13.64
CA GLN A 171 -6.73 -1.10 13.06
C GLN A 171 -6.61 -0.80 11.55
N VAL A 172 -5.91 -1.66 10.82
CA VAL A 172 -5.66 -1.54 9.38
C VAL A 172 -6.72 -2.28 8.57
N ILE A 173 -7.23 -1.61 7.54
CA ILE A 173 -8.00 -2.23 6.48
C ILE A 173 -7.33 -1.94 5.13
N GLY A 174 -7.23 -2.97 4.29
CA GLY A 174 -6.69 -2.92 2.95
C GLY A 174 -7.52 -3.79 2.00
N GLY A 175 -7.20 -3.75 0.71
CA GLY A 175 -7.79 -4.71 -0.21
C GLY A 175 -7.27 -4.61 -1.63
N SER A 176 -7.43 -5.71 -2.34
CA SER A 176 -7.11 -5.86 -3.75
C SER A 176 -8.35 -6.34 -4.51
N PHE A 177 -8.42 -6.06 -5.81
CA PHE A 177 -9.51 -6.55 -6.64
C PHE A 177 -9.09 -6.64 -8.10
N SER A 178 -9.60 -7.65 -8.79
CA SER A 178 -9.27 -7.98 -10.19
C SER A 178 -10.54 -8.38 -10.95
N GLY A 179 -10.60 -8.03 -12.23
CA GLY A 179 -11.71 -8.33 -13.13
C GLY A 179 -11.59 -7.52 -14.42
N ASP A 180 -12.61 -7.58 -15.28
CA ASP A 180 -12.65 -6.78 -16.50
C ASP A 180 -12.86 -5.27 -16.23
N LYS A 181 -12.83 -4.45 -17.30
CA LYS A 181 -12.97 -2.98 -17.20
C LYS A 181 -14.33 -2.52 -16.62
N LYS A 182 -15.39 -3.31 -16.74
CA LYS A 182 -16.72 -3.06 -16.16
C LYS A 182 -16.72 -3.49 -14.69
N THR A 183 -16.37 -4.74 -14.40
CA THR A 183 -16.29 -5.28 -13.04
C THR A 183 -15.38 -4.42 -12.16
N MET A 184 -14.22 -3.98 -12.66
CA MET A 184 -13.31 -3.10 -11.92
C MET A 184 -13.91 -1.73 -11.55
N LYS A 185 -14.92 -1.22 -12.27
CA LYS A 185 -15.64 0.01 -11.86
C LYS A 185 -16.62 -0.26 -10.74
N GLU A 186 -17.26 -1.42 -10.75
CA GLU A 186 -18.22 -1.86 -9.72
C GLU A 186 -17.49 -2.20 -8.42
N LEU A 187 -16.40 -2.96 -8.50
CA LEU A 187 -15.48 -3.26 -7.40
C LEU A 187 -14.92 -1.98 -6.77
N LYS A 188 -14.49 -0.98 -7.55
CA LYS A 188 -14.07 0.33 -7.01
C LYS A 188 -15.17 1.09 -6.27
N LYS A 189 -16.44 0.95 -6.69
CA LYS A 189 -17.57 1.55 -5.96
C LYS A 189 -17.83 0.82 -4.64
N LEU A 190 -17.81 -0.51 -4.66
CA LEU A 190 -17.96 -1.35 -3.46
C LEU A 190 -16.85 -1.07 -2.45
N PHE A 191 -15.59 -1.02 -2.88
CA PHE A 191 -14.46 -0.72 -2.00
C PHE A 191 -14.60 0.65 -1.32
N LYS A 192 -15.07 1.67 -2.05
CA LYS A 192 -15.40 2.99 -1.45
C LYS A 192 -16.55 2.92 -0.44
N LYS A 193 -17.57 2.08 -0.66
CA LYS A 193 -18.65 1.84 0.32
C LYS A 193 -18.11 1.19 1.59
N ILE A 194 -17.27 0.17 1.48
CA ILE A 194 -16.66 -0.53 2.63
C ILE A 194 -15.87 0.46 3.49
N TYR A 195 -15.02 1.30 2.89
CA TYR A 195 -14.29 2.35 3.63
C TYR A 195 -15.21 3.43 4.22
N LEU A 196 -16.30 3.80 3.54
CA LEU A 196 -17.28 4.74 4.09
C LEU A 196 -18.06 4.14 5.27
N TYR A 197 -18.34 2.84 5.24
CA TYR A 197 -18.97 2.12 6.36
C TYR A 197 -18.02 2.05 7.55
N TYR A 198 -16.79 1.54 7.37
CA TYR A 198 -15.76 1.58 8.42
C TYR A 198 -15.61 3.01 8.97
N GLY A 199 -15.55 4.01 8.07
CA GLY A 199 -15.67 5.41 8.44
C GLY A 199 -14.55 5.92 9.36
N VAL A 200 -14.82 7.02 10.06
CA VAL A 200 -13.86 7.74 10.89
C VAL A 200 -14.52 8.32 12.14
N THR A 201 -13.77 8.44 13.22
CA THR A 201 -14.17 9.20 14.41
C THR A 201 -13.93 10.71 14.20
N ALA A 202 -14.53 11.55 15.05
CA ALA A 202 -14.20 12.98 15.08
C ALA A 202 -12.72 13.25 15.43
N ARG A 203 -12.10 12.35 16.23
CA ARG A 203 -10.66 12.41 16.56
C ARG A 203 -9.80 12.13 15.34
N ASP A 204 -10.19 11.18 14.49
CA ASP A 204 -9.46 10.83 13.26
C ASP A 204 -9.41 12.02 12.29
N ILE A 205 -10.55 12.70 12.10
CA ILE A 205 -10.65 13.91 11.29
C ILE A 205 -9.78 15.03 11.89
N LYS A 206 -9.89 15.29 13.20
CA LYS A 206 -9.16 16.36 13.88
C LYS A 206 -7.63 16.16 13.90
N LYS A 207 -7.16 14.91 13.98
CA LYS A 207 -5.73 14.57 14.04
C LYS A 207 -5.13 14.10 12.70
N GLU A 208 -5.95 14.07 11.63
CA GLU A 208 -5.63 13.42 10.34
C GLU A 208 -4.93 12.06 10.51
N THR A 209 -5.54 11.13 11.26
CA THR A 209 -4.97 9.80 11.52
C THR A 209 -4.85 8.94 10.25
N GLU A 210 -4.10 7.84 10.31
CA GLU A 210 -3.98 6.91 9.18
C GLU A 210 -5.35 6.36 8.70
N ARG A 211 -6.31 6.16 9.61
CA ARG A 211 -7.70 5.79 9.27
C ARG A 211 -8.38 6.86 8.40
N TYR A 212 -8.24 8.14 8.77
CA TYR A 212 -8.76 9.26 7.98
C TYR A 212 -8.01 9.45 6.66
N LYS A 213 -6.68 9.39 6.65
CA LYS A 213 -5.86 9.47 5.43
C LYS A 213 -6.22 8.36 4.44
N SER A 214 -6.43 7.14 4.94
CA SER A 214 -6.83 5.97 4.14
C SER A 214 -8.21 6.17 3.52
N LEU A 215 -9.23 6.54 4.31
CA LEU A 215 -10.56 6.88 3.78
C LEU A 215 -10.49 7.99 2.71
N LEU A 216 -9.76 9.07 2.99
CA LEU A 216 -9.60 10.18 2.05
C LEU A 216 -8.91 9.73 0.75
N ALA A 217 -7.86 8.90 0.83
CA ALA A 217 -7.16 8.36 -0.34
C ALA A 217 -8.09 7.47 -1.19
N ILE A 218 -8.84 6.56 -0.55
CA ILE A 218 -9.79 5.69 -1.24
C ILE A 218 -10.90 6.49 -1.91
N LEU A 219 -11.46 7.51 -1.26
CA LEU A 219 -12.45 8.40 -1.89
C LEU A 219 -11.83 9.23 -3.04
N CYS A 220 -10.56 9.64 -2.91
CA CYS A 220 -9.81 10.37 -3.94
C CYS A 220 -9.39 9.54 -5.16
N SER A 221 -9.45 8.21 -5.11
CA SER A 221 -9.22 7.32 -6.28
C SER A 221 -10.25 7.46 -7.40
#